data_AF-S4RYW0-F1
#
_entry.id   AF-S4RYW0-F1
#
_cell.length_a   1.000
_cell.length_b   1.000
_cell.length_c   1.000
_cell.angle_alpha   90.00
_cell.angle_beta   90.00
_cell.angle_gamma   90.00
#
_symmetry.space_group_name_H-M   'P 1'
#
loop_
_entity.id
_entity.type
_entity.pdbx_description
1 polymer ?
#
loop_
_entity_poly.entity_id
_entity_poly.type
_entity_poly.pdbx_seq_one_letter_code
_entity_poly.pdbx_strand_id
1 'polypeptide(L)'
;QHYGQSEEFSHVMDVLNLIFTFLFTGEMIVKIIAYKPRGYFTDPWNVFDFLIVVGSIVDVLLSKLDTSEGSSRISITFFRLFRVMRLVKLLARGEGLRILLWTFIKSFQ
;
A
#
# COMPACT_ATOMS: atom_id res chain seq x y z
N GLN A 1 -6.51 -2.84 14.98
CA GLN A 1 -5.85 -3.50 16.11
C GLN A 1 -6.23 -2.76 17.36
N HIS A 2 -6.68 -3.45 18.40
CA HIS A 2 -7.07 -2.87 19.69
C HIS A 2 -6.33 -3.57 20.82
N TYR A 3 -6.09 -2.89 21.95
CA TYR A 3 -5.40 -3.48 23.11
C TYR A 3 -6.27 -4.59 23.73
N GLY A 4 -5.71 -5.79 23.92
CA GLY A 4 -6.46 -6.97 24.42
C GLY A 4 -7.13 -7.83 23.32
N GLN A 5 -6.71 -7.69 22.07
CA GLN A 5 -7.21 -8.48 20.95
C GLN A 5 -6.78 -9.95 21.04
N SER A 6 -7.70 -10.89 20.78
CA SER A 6 -7.39 -12.32 20.78
C SER A 6 -6.31 -12.68 19.75
N GLU A 7 -5.53 -13.72 20.01
CA GLU A 7 -4.47 -14.14 19.08
C GLU A 7 -5.04 -14.58 17.72
N GLU A 8 -6.20 -15.24 17.73
CA GLU A 8 -7.00 -15.54 16.52
C GLU A 8 -7.35 -14.26 15.72
N PHE A 9 -7.72 -13.20 16.46
CA PHE A 9 -7.80 -11.81 16.03
C PHE A 9 -6.66 -11.44 15.08
N SER A 10 -5.48 -11.43 15.68
CA SER A 10 -4.27 -10.93 15.05
C SER A 10 -3.88 -11.79 13.85
N HIS A 11 -3.96 -13.12 13.98
CA HIS A 11 -3.67 -14.03 12.88
C HIS A 11 -4.55 -13.80 11.66
N VAL A 12 -5.85 -13.62 11.85
CA VAL A 12 -6.77 -13.33 10.73
C VAL A 12 -6.41 -12.01 10.06
N MET A 13 -6.10 -10.96 10.82
CA MET A 13 -5.69 -9.67 10.24
C MET A 13 -4.39 -9.77 9.45
N ASP A 14 -3.41 -10.53 9.94
CA ASP A 14 -2.13 -10.69 9.24
C ASP A 14 -2.30 -11.48 7.93
N VAL A 15 -3.12 -12.52 7.94
CA VAL A 15 -3.48 -13.28 6.72
C VAL A 15 -4.21 -12.39 5.72
N LEU A 16 -5.18 -11.59 6.16
CA LEU A 16 -5.89 -10.65 5.28
C LEU A 16 -4.94 -9.60 4.68
N ASN A 17 -4.05 -9.03 5.49
CA ASN A 17 -3.05 -8.07 5.03
C ASN A 17 -2.15 -8.68 3.96
N LEU A 18 -1.75 -9.95 4.13
CA LEU A 18 -0.96 -10.68 3.15
C LEU A 18 -1.73 -10.90 1.85
N ILE A 19 -2.98 -11.37 1.92
CA ILE A 19 -3.85 -11.58 0.75
C ILE A 19 -4.05 -10.29 -0.03
N PHE A 20 -4.38 -9.18 0.65
CA PHE A 20 -4.53 -7.88 -0.02
C PHE A 20 -3.23 -7.42 -0.68
N THR A 21 -2.07 -7.67 -0.06
CA THR A 21 -0.77 -7.37 -0.68
C THR A 21 -0.62 -8.13 -2.00
N PHE A 22 -0.88 -9.44 -2.01
CA PHE A 22 -0.78 -10.25 -3.22
C PHE A 22 -1.77 -9.84 -4.31
N LEU A 23 -3.02 -9.55 -3.94
CA LEU A 23 -4.04 -9.09 -4.90
C LEU A 23 -3.65 -7.77 -5.55
N PHE A 24 -3.16 -6.80 -4.78
CA PHE A 24 -2.72 -5.51 -5.31
C PHE A 24 -1.46 -5.65 -6.18
N THR A 25 -0.53 -6.52 -5.79
CA THR A 25 0.63 -6.84 -6.63
C THR A 25 0.19 -7.48 -7.95
N GLY A 26 -0.78 -8.39 -7.92
CA GLY A 26 -1.35 -9.00 -9.12
C GLY A 26 -2.03 -7.98 -10.04
N GLU A 27 -2.87 -7.10 -9.49
CA GLU A 27 -3.50 -6.00 -10.22
C GLU A 27 -2.45 -5.09 -10.89
N MET A 28 -1.39 -4.73 -10.16
CA MET A 28 -0.29 -3.91 -10.67
C MET A 28 0.42 -4.60 -11.85
N ILE A 29 0.74 -5.89 -11.72
CA ILE A 29 1.38 -6.68 -12.79
C ILE A 29 0.49 -6.71 -14.04
N VAL A 30 -0.81 -6.98 -13.88
CA VAL A 30 -1.77 -6.99 -14.99
C VAL A 30 -1.81 -5.63 -15.69
N LYS A 31 -1.85 -4.52 -14.95
CA LYS A 31 -1.84 -3.17 -15.51
C LYS A 31 -0.54 -2.84 -16.26
N ILE A 32 0.62 -3.26 -15.74
CA ILE A 32 1.92 -3.05 -16.40
C ILE A 32 1.98 -3.79 -17.74
N ILE A 33 1.46 -5.02 -17.79
CA ILE A 33 1.38 -5.81 -19.02
C ILE A 33 0.39 -5.16 -20.01
N ALA A 34 -0.78 -4.73 -19.54
CA ALA A 34 -1.83 -4.16 -20.38
C ALA A 34 -1.45 -2.80 -21.00
N TYR A 35 -0.89 -1.87 -20.20
CA TYR A 35 -0.59 -0.51 -20.65
C TYR A 35 0.81 -0.33 -21.25
N LYS A 36 1.63 -1.39 -21.23
CA LYS A 36 3.10 -1.33 -21.37
C LYS A 36 3.73 -0.48 -20.25
N PRO A 37 5.00 -0.72 -19.88
CA PRO A 37 5.65 0.02 -18.80
C PRO A 37 5.57 1.54 -19.00
N ARG A 38 5.75 1.99 -20.23
CA ARG A 38 5.73 3.41 -20.57
C ARG A 38 4.37 4.08 -20.36
N GLY A 39 3.26 3.37 -20.62
CA GLY A 39 1.90 3.88 -20.37
C GLY A 39 1.46 3.75 -18.91
N TYR A 40 2.04 2.80 -18.17
CA TYR A 40 1.80 2.66 -16.74
C TYR A 40 2.38 3.83 -15.94
N PHE A 41 3.64 4.21 -16.22
CA PHE A 41 4.32 5.28 -15.47
C PHE A 41 3.88 6.71 -15.86
N THR A 42 3.04 6.87 -16.88
CA THR A 42 2.49 8.19 -17.26
C THR A 42 1.27 8.61 -16.43
N ASP A 43 0.54 7.66 -15.84
CA ASP A 43 -0.58 7.99 -14.93
C ASP A 43 -0.05 8.13 -13.49
N PRO A 44 -0.10 9.33 -12.87
CA PRO A 44 0.36 9.54 -11.50
C PRO A 44 -0.28 8.60 -10.48
N TRP A 45 -1.52 8.18 -10.72
CA TRP A 45 -2.23 7.25 -9.82
C TRP A 45 -1.67 5.83 -9.90
N ASN A 46 -1.22 5.39 -11.08
CA ASN A 46 -0.56 4.09 -11.25
C ASN A 46 0.86 4.11 -10.67
N VAL A 47 1.57 5.24 -10.76
CA VAL A 47 2.88 5.42 -10.10
C VAL A 47 2.73 5.38 -8.58
N PHE A 48 1.71 6.05 -8.03
CA PHE A 48 1.39 5.99 -6.61
C PHE A 48 1.05 4.56 -6.15
N ASP A 49 0.26 3.84 -6.95
CA ASP A 49 -0.05 2.43 -6.70
C ASP A 49 1.23 1.56 -6.64
N PHE A 50 2.14 1.74 -7.59
CA PHE A 50 3.43 1.03 -7.65
C PHE A 50 4.28 1.29 -6.41
N LEU A 51 4.43 2.55 -5.98
CA LEU A 51 5.18 2.90 -4.77
C LEU A 51 4.62 2.23 -3.51
N ILE A 52 3.30 2.17 -3.39
CA ILE A 52 2.64 1.52 -2.26
C ILE A 52 2.88 0.01 -2.26
N VAL A 53 2.78 -0.65 -3.43
CA VAL A 53 3.01 -2.09 -3.56
C VAL A 53 4.47 -2.43 -3.24
N VAL A 54 5.44 -1.66 -3.74
CA VAL A 54 6.86 -1.87 -3.45
C VAL A 54 7.15 -1.66 -1.96
N GLY A 55 6.72 -0.54 -1.36
CA GLY A 55 6.92 -0.27 0.06
C GLY A 55 6.28 -1.34 0.96
N SER A 56 5.15 -1.89 0.52
CA SER A 56 4.44 -2.99 1.18
C SER A 56 5.20 -4.32 1.15
N ILE A 57 5.84 -4.66 0.04
CA ILE A 57 6.65 -5.88 -0.08
C ILE A 57 7.91 -5.76 0.79
N VAL A 58 8.55 -4.59 0.76
CA VAL A 58 9.73 -4.29 1.58
C VAL A 58 9.39 -4.42 3.07
N ASP A 59 8.26 -3.88 3.52
CA ASP A 59 7.80 -4.01 4.91
C ASP A 59 7.60 -5.48 5.35
N VAL A 60 6.97 -6.31 4.51
CA VAL A 60 6.81 -7.74 4.78
C VAL A 60 8.14 -8.49 4.80
N LEU A 61 9.09 -8.11 3.94
CA LEU A 61 10.40 -8.74 3.89
C LEU A 61 11.25 -8.34 5.11
N LEU A 62 11.28 -7.06 5.47
CA LEU A 62 12.01 -6.55 6.62
C LEU A 62 11.47 -7.10 7.94
N SER A 63 10.14 -7.17 8.11
CA SER A 63 9.54 -7.77 9.29
C SER A 63 9.88 -9.26 9.49
N LYS A 64 10.27 -9.97 8.42
CA LYS A 64 10.78 -11.35 8.51
C LYS A 64 12.29 -11.43 8.80
N LEU A 65 13.06 -10.40 8.46
CA LEU A 65 14.51 -10.35 8.62
C LEU A 65 14.95 -9.73 9.97
N ASP A 66 14.07 -8.96 10.62
CA ASP A 66 14.35 -8.20 11.85
C ASP A 66 14.49 -9.04 13.14
N THR A 67 14.92 -10.29 13.02
CA THR A 67 15.30 -11.13 14.18
C THR A 67 16.64 -10.69 14.81
N SER A 68 17.34 -9.71 14.23
CA SER A 68 18.69 -9.29 14.64
C SER A 68 18.77 -7.79 15.02
N GLU A 69 18.79 -7.55 16.33
CA GLU A 69 19.46 -6.46 17.08
C GLU A 69 19.26 -4.97 16.68
N GLY A 70 18.49 -4.26 17.53
CA GLY A 70 18.85 -2.92 18.04
C GLY A 70 18.36 -1.68 17.29
N SER A 71 18.56 -1.59 15.97
CA SER A 71 18.33 -0.34 15.21
C SER A 71 16.99 -0.29 14.44
N SER A 72 16.26 -1.40 14.43
CA SER A 72 15.15 -1.63 13.49
C SER A 72 13.77 -1.16 13.95
N ARG A 73 13.60 -0.79 15.22
CA ARG A 73 12.28 -0.45 15.78
C ARG A 73 11.63 0.79 15.15
N ILE A 74 12.44 1.80 14.80
CA ILE A 74 11.96 3.03 14.14
C ILE A 74 11.57 2.73 12.68
N SER A 75 12.40 1.94 11.99
CA SER A 75 12.18 1.47 10.61
C SER A 75 10.84 0.72 10.48
N ILE A 76 10.59 -0.29 11.34
CA ILE A 76 9.35 -1.07 11.34
C ILE A 76 8.09 -0.20 11.50
N THR A 77 8.15 0.83 12.35
CA THR A 77 6.99 1.72 12.59
C THR A 77 6.71 2.61 11.40
N PHE A 78 7.77 3.13 10.74
CA PHE A 78 7.64 3.93 9.52
C PHE A 78 7.11 3.10 8.34
N PHE A 79 7.60 1.88 8.15
CA PHE A 79 7.14 1.00 7.07
C PHE A 79 5.67 0.58 7.21
N ARG A 80 5.16 0.50 8.45
CA ARG A 80 3.72 0.30 8.72
C ARG A 80 2.85 1.41 8.14
N LEU A 81 3.35 2.63 7.97
CA LEU A 81 2.60 3.74 7.35
C LEU A 81 2.29 3.46 5.88
N PHE A 82 3.15 2.74 5.15
CA PHE A 82 2.86 2.34 3.76
C PHE A 82 1.63 1.43 3.67
N ARG A 83 1.34 0.63 4.71
CA ARG A 83 0.08 -0.14 4.78
C ARG A 83 -1.13 0.78 4.89
N VAL A 84 -1.05 1.84 5.70
CA VAL A 84 -2.12 2.84 5.85
C VAL A 84 -2.34 3.60 4.54
N MET A 85 -1.26 3.90 3.80
CA MET A 85 -1.33 4.51 2.48
C MET A 85 -2.12 3.67 1.47
N ARG A 86 -2.27 2.35 1.66
CA ARG A 86 -3.16 1.53 0.82
C ARG A 86 -4.62 1.95 0.90
N LEU A 87 -5.08 2.54 2.01
CA LEU A 87 -6.42 3.11 2.12
C LEU A 87 -6.61 4.29 1.15
N VAL A 88 -5.54 5.05 0.89
CA VAL A 88 -5.53 6.13 -0.10
C VAL A 88 -5.71 5.59 -1.53
N LYS A 89 -5.32 4.33 -1.80
CA LYS A 89 -5.63 3.69 -3.09
C LYS A 89 -7.14 3.58 -3.35
N LEU A 90 -7.98 3.51 -2.32
CA LEU A 90 -9.44 3.51 -2.50
C LEU A 90 -9.91 4.82 -3.11
N LEU A 91 -9.30 5.94 -2.72
CA LEU A 91 -9.55 7.26 -3.31
C LEU A 91 -9.07 7.31 -4.76
N ALA A 92 -7.93 6.67 -5.03
CA ALA A 92 -7.39 6.50 -6.37
C ALA A 92 -8.20 5.53 -7.24
N ARG A 93 -9.17 4.77 -6.74
CA ARG A 93 -9.96 3.83 -7.57
C ARG A 93 -11.27 4.44 -8.05
N GLY A 94 -11.85 5.35 -7.29
CA GLY A 94 -13.08 6.03 -7.70
C GLY A 94 -12.78 7.18 -8.64
N GLU A 95 -13.22 7.11 -9.89
CA GLU A 95 -13.09 8.24 -10.84
C GLU A 95 -13.72 9.52 -10.28
N GLY A 96 -14.89 9.41 -9.64
CA GLY A 96 -15.52 10.54 -8.94
C GLY A 96 -14.69 11.10 -7.78
N LEU A 97 -13.97 10.24 -7.04
CA LEU A 97 -13.08 10.66 -5.94
C LEU A 97 -11.82 11.33 -6.49
N ARG A 98 -11.25 10.83 -7.58
CA ARG A 98 -10.13 11.47 -8.29
C ARG A 98 -10.52 12.87 -8.76
N ILE A 99 -11.70 13.00 -9.38
CA ILE A 99 -12.23 14.27 -9.86
C ILE A 99 -12.46 15.22 -8.67
N LEU A 100 -13.11 14.75 -7.60
CA LEU A 100 -13.33 15.53 -6.39
C LEU A 100 -12.03 16.05 -5.77
N LEU A 101 -11.04 15.18 -5.59
CA LEU A 101 -9.74 15.55 -5.06
C LEU A 101 -9.03 16.58 -5.95
N TRP A 102 -9.09 16.39 -7.27
CA TRP A 102 -8.53 17.34 -8.22
C TRP A 102 -9.23 18.70 -8.13
N THR A 103 -10.56 18.73 -8.07
CA THR A 103 -11.33 19.97 -7.91
C THR A 103 -11.05 20.65 -6.57
N PHE A 104 -10.90 19.87 -5.49
CA PHE A 104 -10.57 20.38 -4.17
C PHE A 104 -9.19 21.02 -4.15
N ILE A 105 -8.15 20.33 -4.63
CA ILE A 105 -6.78 20.87 -4.69
C ILE A 105 -6.75 22.15 -5.53
N LYS A 106 -7.42 22.13 -6.69
CA LYS A 106 -7.51 23.30 -7.57
C LYS A 106 -8.22 24.49 -6.93
N SER A 107 -9.13 24.26 -5.98
CA SER A 107 -9.84 25.35 -5.28
C SER A 107 -8.97 26.12 -4.27
N PHE A 108 -7.81 25.57 -3.89
CA PHE A 108 -6.82 26.24 -3.03
C PHE A 108 -5.68 26.90 -3.80
N GLN A 109 -5.57 26.65 -5.11
CA GLN A 109 -4.64 27.34 -6.01
C GLN A 109 -5.29 28.59 -6.59
#